data_AF-A0A657K0G1-F1
#
_entry.id   AF-A0A657K0G1-F1
#
_cell.length_a   1.000
_cell.length_b   1.000
_cell.length_c   1.000
_cell.angle_alpha   90.00
_cell.angle_beta   90.00
_cell.angle_gamma   90.00
#
_symmetry.space_group_name_H-M   'P 1'
#
loop_
_entity.id
_entity.type
_entity.pdbx_description
1 polymer ?
#
loop_
_entity_poly.entity_id
_entity_poly.type
_entity_poly.pdbx_seq_one_letter_code
_entity_poly.pdbx_strand_id
1 'polypeptide(L)'
;MKSKEESLIYNLLTNKIDLDTFYNEYPVNLKENKNYFYEKLLISIEKQDLNKIEEYLDIEEYLNDNEYIKNNLDKIYKQLIIKDWIPSYFLERLLDSLELNTENRKYFIRILGINNFDKNDTNDIETFIVPIWKKCLWNLYKTGSNDETLNILKRYLESPYEDLSNTAKILIQKIINQH
;
A
#
# COMPACT_ATOMS: atom_id res chain seq x y z
N MET A 1 4.18 26.70 10.28
CA MET A 1 5.64 26.64 10.04
C MET A 1 6.03 25.17 10.06
N LYS A 2 6.73 24.67 9.04
CA LYS A 2 7.29 23.32 9.08
C LYS A 2 8.37 23.26 10.16
N SER A 3 8.47 22.14 10.89
CA SER A 3 9.57 21.93 11.83
C SER A 3 10.91 21.88 11.09
N LYS A 4 12.02 22.09 11.80
CA LYS A 4 13.37 21.96 11.22
C LYS A 4 13.55 20.55 10.60
N GLU A 5 13.08 19.51 11.29
CA GLU A 5 13.13 18.12 10.83
C GLU A 5 12.36 17.93 9.50
N GLU A 6 11.11 18.38 9.43
CA GLU A 6 10.28 18.29 8.21
C GLU A 6 10.90 19.03 7.03
N SER A 7 11.56 20.16 7.31
CA SER A 7 12.21 20.97 6.28
C SER A 7 13.44 20.26 5.72
N LEU A 8 14.22 19.59 6.58
CA LEU A 8 15.37 18.79 6.17
C LEU A 8 14.96 17.53 5.39
N ILE A 9 13.93 16.81 5.84
CA ILE A 9 13.39 15.64 5.12
C ILE A 9 12.92 16.07 3.73
N TYR A 10 12.10 17.12 3.65
CA TYR A 10 11.62 17.64 2.38
C TYR A 10 12.76 18.08 1.44
N ASN A 11 13.77 18.77 1.97
CA ASN A 11 14.92 19.18 1.17
C ASN A 11 15.72 17.99 0.65
N LEU A 12 15.88 16.93 1.44
CA LEU A 12 16.55 15.70 1.00
C LEU A 12 15.74 14.99 -0.09
N LEU A 13 14.45 14.73 0.15
CA LEU A 13 13.57 14.04 -0.80
C LEU A 13 13.39 14.80 -2.13
N THR A 14 13.57 16.12 -2.11
CA THR A 14 13.54 16.98 -3.31
C THR A 14 14.92 17.29 -3.89
N ASN A 15 15.97 16.60 -3.44
CA ASN A 15 17.36 16.76 -3.88
C ASN A 15 17.91 18.20 -3.77
N LYS A 16 17.38 19.00 -2.83
CA LYS A 16 17.89 20.35 -2.52
C LYS A 16 19.11 20.32 -1.61
N ILE A 17 19.25 19.26 -0.84
CA ILE A 17 20.45 18.93 -0.07
C ILE A 17 20.85 17.49 -0.39
N ASP A 18 22.14 17.19 -0.26
CA ASP A 18 22.63 15.82 -0.35
C ASP A 18 22.49 15.08 0.99
N LEU A 19 22.77 13.78 0.96
CA LEU A 19 22.67 12.90 2.11
C LEU A 19 23.65 13.27 3.23
N ASP A 20 24.85 13.72 2.90
CA ASP A 20 25.85 14.13 3.88
C ASP A 20 25.42 15.39 4.64
N THR A 21 24.89 16.37 3.92
CA THR A 21 24.29 17.59 4.49
C THR A 21 23.12 17.24 5.39
N PHE A 22 22.23 16.35 4.94
CA PHE A 22 21.12 15.87 5.74
C PHE A 22 21.60 15.23 7.06
N TYR A 23 22.57 14.30 7.01
CA TYR A 23 23.11 13.67 8.21
C TYR A 23 23.78 14.63 9.19
N ASN A 24 24.44 15.67 8.69
CA ASN A 24 25.13 16.65 9.52
C ASN A 24 24.18 17.68 10.16
N GLU A 25 23.10 18.05 9.46
CA GLU A 25 22.18 19.09 9.91
C GLU A 25 20.98 18.57 10.71
N TYR A 26 20.69 17.27 10.61
CA TYR A 26 19.57 16.66 11.32
C TYR A 26 19.76 16.77 12.84
N PRO A 27 18.72 17.13 13.63
CA PRO A 27 18.85 17.35 15.07
C PRO A 27 19.28 16.14 15.90
N VAL A 28 19.15 14.93 15.33
CA VAL A 28 19.54 13.66 15.95
C VAL A 28 20.67 13.05 15.13
N ASN A 29 21.64 12.43 15.81
CA ASN A 29 22.70 11.68 15.14
C ASN A 29 22.14 10.40 14.52
N LEU A 30 21.65 10.48 13.28
CA LEU A 30 21.06 9.35 12.55
C LEU A 30 22.08 8.26 12.20
N LYS A 31 23.40 8.57 12.19
CA LYS A 31 24.44 7.56 11.98
C LYS A 31 24.55 6.60 13.17
N GLU A 32 24.30 7.09 14.38
CA GLU A 32 24.24 6.29 15.60
C GLU A 32 22.84 5.74 15.86
N ASN A 33 21.79 6.50 15.54
CA ASN A 33 20.40 6.10 15.73
C ASN A 33 19.75 5.68 14.40
N LYS A 34 20.17 4.53 13.88
CA LYS A 34 19.78 4.02 12.56
C LYS A 34 18.28 3.74 12.41
N ASN A 35 17.58 3.41 13.50
CA ASN A 35 16.16 3.06 13.47
C ASN A 35 15.25 4.25 13.81
N TYR A 36 15.79 5.47 13.87
CA TYR A 36 15.05 6.65 14.32
C TYR A 36 13.73 6.86 13.55
N PHE A 37 13.77 6.81 12.22
CA PHE A 37 12.58 7.03 11.41
C PHE A 37 11.60 5.85 11.49
N TYR A 38 12.09 4.62 11.52
CA TYR A 38 11.27 3.43 11.76
C TYR A 38 10.50 3.51 13.08
N GLU A 39 11.13 3.94 14.18
CA GLU A 39 10.46 4.13 15.47
C GLU A 39 9.41 5.25 15.40
N LYS A 40 9.71 6.36 14.72
CA LYS A 40 8.77 7.46 14.51
C LYS A 40 7.58 7.05 13.64
N LEU A 41 7.81 6.18 12.65
CA LEU A 41 6.79 5.59 11.81
C LEU A 41 5.82 4.75 12.65
N LEU A 42 6.32 3.86 13.51
CA LEU A 42 5.48 3.07 14.42
C LEU A 42 4.60 3.95 15.32
N ILE A 43 5.18 5.00 15.92
CA ILE A 43 4.44 5.96 16.75
C ILE A 43 3.34 6.67 15.93
N SER A 44 3.63 7.04 14.68
CA SER A 44 2.67 7.70 13.80
C SER A 44 1.51 6.77 13.41
N ILE A 45 1.80 5.47 13.21
CA ILE A 45 0.80 4.42 12.97
C ILE A 45 -0.11 4.19 14.18
N GLU A 46 0.41 4.28 15.39
CA GLU A 46 -0.38 4.20 16.62
C GLU A 46 -1.30 5.41 16.76
N LYS A 47 -0.81 6.60 16.43
CA LYS A 47 -1.57 7.86 16.49
C LYS A 47 -2.51 8.09 15.31
N GLN A 48 -2.44 7.26 14.28
CA GLN A 48 -3.14 7.43 13.00
C GLN A 48 -2.83 8.78 12.33
N ASP A 49 -1.59 9.25 12.43
CA ASP A 49 -1.14 10.49 11.80
C ASP A 49 -0.68 10.20 10.37
N LEU A 50 -1.62 10.27 9.41
CA LEU A 50 -1.38 9.93 8.01
C LEU A 50 -0.21 10.71 7.40
N ASN A 51 -0.16 12.02 7.63
CA ASN A 51 0.88 12.88 7.06
C ASN A 51 2.26 12.45 7.52
N LYS A 52 2.38 12.06 8.79
CA LYS A 52 3.65 11.57 9.34
C LYS A 52 4.00 10.16 8.91
N ILE A 53 3.01 9.30 8.70
CA ILE A 53 3.26 7.96 8.15
C ILE A 53 3.87 8.05 6.77
N GLU A 54 3.29 8.87 5.87
CA GLU A 54 3.85 9.07 4.53
C GLU A 54 5.26 9.66 4.58
N GLU A 55 5.46 10.74 5.34
CA GLU A 55 6.77 11.38 5.48
C GLU A 55 7.83 10.39 5.98
N TYR A 56 7.51 9.58 6.99
CA TYR A 56 8.46 8.62 7.55
C TYR A 56 8.66 7.38 6.69
N LEU A 57 7.68 6.98 5.88
CA LEU A 57 7.87 5.92 4.89
C LEU A 57 8.75 6.38 3.74
N ASP A 58 8.52 7.58 3.21
CA ASP A 58 9.31 8.13 2.11
C ASP A 58 10.79 8.23 2.49
N ILE A 59 11.09 8.70 3.70
CA ILE A 59 12.48 8.80 4.17
C ILE A 59 13.09 7.42 4.48
N GLU A 60 12.33 6.48 5.04
CA GLU A 60 12.82 5.12 5.29
C GLU A 60 13.15 4.40 3.98
N GLU A 61 12.29 4.52 2.96
CA GLU A 61 12.54 3.96 1.62
C GLU A 61 13.72 4.64 0.92
N TYR A 62 13.92 5.94 1.14
CA TYR A 62 15.05 6.68 0.55
C TYR A 62 16.40 6.29 1.18
N LEU A 63 16.43 6.12 2.51
CA LEU A 63 17.67 5.90 3.24
C LEU A 63 18.15 4.44 3.24
N ASN A 64 17.25 3.48 2.98
CA ASN A 64 17.54 2.06 3.12
C ASN A 64 17.43 1.31 1.79
N ASP A 65 18.11 0.17 1.72
CA ASP A 65 18.09 -0.68 0.52
C ASP A 65 16.82 -1.55 0.42
N ASN A 66 16.65 -2.20 -0.74
CA ASN A 66 15.52 -3.07 -1.01
C ASN A 66 15.42 -4.27 -0.05
N GLU A 67 16.54 -4.75 0.50
CA GLU A 67 16.54 -5.87 1.45
C GLU A 67 15.95 -5.42 2.79
N TYR A 68 16.38 -4.27 3.29
CA TYR A 68 15.81 -3.66 4.49
C TYR A 68 14.32 -3.37 4.31
N ILE A 69 13.92 -2.78 3.17
CA ILE A 69 12.51 -2.47 2.87
C ILE A 69 11.67 -3.75 2.93
N LYS A 70 12.11 -4.83 2.27
CA LYS A 70 11.41 -6.12 2.31
C LYS A 70 11.30 -6.70 3.72
N ASN A 71 12.35 -6.60 4.53
CA ASN A 71 12.38 -7.24 5.84
C ASN A 71 11.59 -6.46 6.91
N ASN A 72 11.55 -5.13 6.79
CA ASN A 72 11.02 -4.25 7.83
C ASN A 72 9.73 -3.52 7.42
N LEU A 73 9.66 -2.95 6.20
CA LEU A 73 8.52 -2.15 5.76
C LEU A 73 7.37 -3.01 5.22
N ASP A 74 7.62 -4.20 4.68
CA ASP A 74 6.56 -5.15 4.29
C ASP A 74 5.58 -5.43 5.44
N LYS A 75 6.10 -5.59 6.67
CA LYS A 75 5.27 -5.77 7.87
C LYS A 75 4.41 -4.54 8.16
N ILE A 76 4.95 -3.34 7.93
CA ILE A 76 4.23 -2.07 8.10
C ILE A 76 3.12 -1.95 7.07
N TYR A 77 3.40 -2.19 5.79
CA TYR A 77 2.39 -2.14 4.73
C TYR A 77 1.24 -3.11 5.00
N LYS A 78 1.56 -4.34 5.41
CA LYS A 78 0.57 -5.35 5.83
C LYS A 78 -0.27 -4.87 7.02
N GLN A 79 0.35 -4.24 8.02
CA GLN A 79 -0.37 -3.67 9.16
C GLN A 79 -1.31 -2.54 8.74
N LEU A 80 -0.86 -1.65 7.86
CA LEU A 80 -1.67 -0.53 7.36
C LEU A 80 -2.89 -1.03 6.57
N ILE A 81 -2.73 -2.06 5.73
CA ILE A 81 -3.85 -2.71 5.03
C ILE A 81 -4.88 -3.30 6.00
N ILE A 82 -4.45 -3.90 7.12
CA ILE A 82 -5.38 -4.49 8.10
C ILE A 82 -6.24 -3.42 8.80
N LYS A 83 -5.65 -2.24 9.08
CA LYS A 83 -6.31 -1.21 9.89
C LYS A 83 -7.38 -0.38 9.13
N ASP A 84 -7.48 -0.47 7.80
CA ASP A 84 -8.55 0.11 6.96
C ASP A 84 -8.82 1.63 7.07
N TRP A 85 -7.89 2.45 7.59
CA TRP A 85 -8.09 3.91 7.73
C TRP A 85 -7.27 4.75 6.75
N ILE A 86 -6.47 4.10 5.89
CA ILE A 86 -5.61 4.76 4.90
C ILE A 86 -6.41 5.19 3.65
N PRO A 87 -6.03 6.30 3.01
CA PRO A 87 -6.68 6.77 1.80
C PRO A 87 -6.36 5.88 0.59
N SER A 88 -7.23 5.94 -0.42
CA SER A 88 -7.15 5.13 -1.64
C SER A 88 -5.82 5.25 -2.37
N TYR A 89 -5.29 6.47 -2.52
CA TYR A 89 -4.03 6.68 -3.23
C TYR A 89 -2.83 6.01 -2.53
N PHE A 90 -2.89 5.90 -1.20
CA PHE A 90 -1.85 5.25 -0.41
C PHE A 90 -2.00 3.73 -0.46
N LEU A 91 -3.24 3.23 -0.57
CA LEU A 91 -3.54 1.82 -0.73
C LEU A 91 -2.90 1.20 -1.98
N GLU A 92 -2.80 1.96 -3.08
CA GLU A 92 -2.12 1.49 -4.29
C GLU A 92 -0.63 1.24 -4.05
N ARG A 93 0.07 2.18 -3.38
CA ARG A 93 1.48 2.01 -2.99
C ARG A 93 1.67 0.77 -2.11
N LEU A 94 0.80 0.57 -1.13
CA LEU A 94 0.87 -0.62 -0.28
C LEU A 94 0.64 -1.90 -1.08
N LEU A 95 -0.30 -1.89 -2.02
CA LEU A 95 -0.58 -3.04 -2.87
C LEU A 95 0.63 -3.41 -3.75
N ASP A 96 1.32 -2.43 -4.30
CA ASP A 96 2.51 -2.64 -5.15
C ASP A 96 3.71 -3.18 -4.38
N SER A 97 3.75 -2.98 -3.06
CA SER A 97 4.79 -3.53 -2.19
C SER A 97 4.61 -5.02 -1.86
N LEU A 98 3.40 -5.57 -2.02
CA LEU A 98 3.11 -6.94 -1.62
C LEU A 98 3.61 -7.96 -2.63
N GLU A 99 4.41 -8.92 -2.15
CA GLU A 99 4.80 -10.08 -2.97
C GLU A 99 3.58 -10.94 -3.37
N LEU A 100 3.64 -11.49 -4.59
CA LEU A 100 2.62 -12.37 -5.14
C LEU A 100 2.82 -13.81 -4.64
N ASN A 101 2.39 -14.08 -3.41
CA ASN A 101 2.43 -15.41 -2.80
C ASN A 101 1.12 -15.74 -2.06
N THR A 102 0.95 -17.01 -1.70
CA THR A 102 -0.27 -17.51 -1.05
C THR A 102 -0.52 -16.89 0.32
N GLU A 103 0.53 -16.54 1.06
CA GLU A 103 0.42 -15.91 2.40
C GLU A 103 -0.19 -14.51 2.32
N ASN A 104 0.11 -13.78 1.24
CA ASN A 104 -0.35 -12.41 1.04
C ASN A 104 -1.79 -12.31 0.50
N ARG A 105 -2.42 -13.44 0.14
CA ARG A 105 -3.81 -13.48 -0.37
C ARG A 105 -4.79 -12.71 0.50
N LYS A 106 -4.71 -12.91 1.82
CA LYS A 106 -5.59 -12.26 2.79
C LYS A 106 -5.59 -10.73 2.69
N TYR A 107 -4.48 -10.12 2.27
CA TYR A 107 -4.39 -8.66 2.10
C TYR A 107 -5.09 -8.20 0.82
N PHE A 108 -4.97 -8.94 -0.28
CA PHE A 108 -5.75 -8.65 -1.50
C PHE A 108 -7.26 -8.79 -1.23
N ILE A 109 -7.67 -9.83 -0.50
CA ILE A 109 -9.08 -10.01 -0.08
C ILE A 109 -9.53 -8.85 0.83
N ARG A 110 -8.66 -8.41 1.75
CA ARG A 110 -8.95 -7.28 2.63
C ARG A 110 -9.21 -6.00 1.83
N ILE A 111 -8.34 -5.67 0.88
CA ILE A 111 -8.48 -4.50 0.00
C ILE A 111 -9.78 -4.54 -0.81
N LEU A 112 -10.12 -5.71 -1.36
CA LEU A 112 -11.40 -5.92 -2.03
C LEU A 112 -12.59 -5.70 -1.08
N GLY A 113 -12.45 -6.01 0.20
CA GLY A 113 -13.48 -5.74 1.21
C GLY A 113 -13.66 -4.27 1.61
N ILE A 114 -12.70 -3.39 1.33
CA ILE A 114 -12.76 -1.98 1.71
C ILE A 114 -13.79 -1.27 0.82
N ASN A 115 -14.83 -0.69 1.43
CA ASN A 115 -15.89 0.08 0.76
C ASN A 115 -16.58 -0.70 -0.39
N ASN A 116 -16.96 -1.95 -0.16
CA ASN A 116 -17.77 -2.70 -1.12
C ASN A 116 -19.11 -1.98 -1.40
N PHE A 117 -19.15 -1.26 -2.52
CA PHE A 117 -20.33 -0.76 -3.26
C PHE A 117 -21.27 0.23 -2.55
N ASP A 118 -20.96 0.67 -1.33
CA ASP A 118 -21.90 1.43 -0.48
C ASP A 118 -21.70 2.96 -0.46
N LYS A 119 -21.11 3.58 -1.50
CA LYS A 119 -20.96 5.05 -1.54
C LYS A 119 -21.58 5.69 -2.78
N ASN A 120 -22.45 6.65 -2.51
CA ASN A 120 -23.12 7.56 -3.46
C ASN A 120 -22.17 8.49 -4.26
N ASP A 121 -20.87 8.22 -4.28
CA ASP A 121 -19.84 9.03 -4.93
C ASP A 121 -19.14 8.21 -6.02
N THR A 122 -19.80 8.06 -7.16
CA THR A 122 -19.42 7.12 -8.22
C THR A 122 -18.14 7.54 -8.98
N ASN A 123 -17.89 8.84 -9.14
CA ASN A 123 -16.78 9.32 -9.99
C ASN A 123 -15.39 9.11 -9.36
N ASP A 124 -15.25 9.33 -8.06
CA ASP A 124 -13.96 9.13 -7.36
C ASP A 124 -13.66 7.63 -7.18
N ILE A 125 -14.69 6.78 -7.06
CA ILE A 125 -14.52 5.33 -6.94
C ILE A 125 -14.04 4.73 -8.27
N GLU A 126 -14.64 5.10 -9.39
CA GLU A 126 -14.21 4.62 -10.71
C GLU A 126 -12.78 5.04 -11.04
N THR A 127 -12.39 6.26 -10.67
CA THR A 127 -11.06 6.79 -10.98
C THR A 127 -9.97 6.20 -10.10
N PHE A 128 -10.19 6.09 -8.79
CA PHE A 128 -9.12 5.78 -7.83
C PHE A 128 -9.20 4.37 -7.24
N ILE A 129 -10.40 3.80 -7.09
CA ILE A 129 -10.60 2.53 -6.37
C ILE A 129 -10.75 1.34 -7.32
N VAL A 130 -11.48 1.49 -8.43
CA VAL A 130 -11.65 0.40 -9.42
C VAL A 130 -10.31 -0.14 -9.96
N PRO A 131 -9.29 0.68 -10.27
CA PRO A 131 -7.97 0.18 -10.66
C PRO A 131 -7.30 -0.66 -9.58
N ILE A 132 -7.43 -0.27 -8.31
CA ILE A 132 -6.86 -0.98 -7.16
C ILE A 132 -7.55 -2.34 -6.98
N TRP A 133 -8.89 -2.36 -7.02
CA TRP A 133 -9.64 -3.62 -6.95
C TRP A 133 -9.32 -4.54 -8.13
N LYS A 134 -9.24 -4.01 -9.35
CA LYS A 134 -8.82 -4.77 -10.53
C LYS A 134 -7.44 -5.40 -10.34
N LYS A 135 -6.47 -4.62 -9.84
CA LYS A 135 -5.12 -5.12 -9.51
C LYS A 135 -5.19 -6.23 -8.45
N CYS A 136 -6.02 -6.10 -7.43
CA CYS A 136 -6.25 -7.15 -6.43
C CYS A 136 -6.86 -8.44 -7.00
N LEU A 137 -7.86 -8.36 -7.88
CA LEU A 137 -8.44 -9.55 -8.53
C LEU A 137 -7.38 -10.30 -9.35
N TRP A 138 -6.55 -9.57 -10.09
CA TRP A 138 -5.43 -10.18 -10.83
C TRP A 138 -4.39 -10.81 -9.90
N ASN A 139 -4.03 -10.12 -8.81
CA ASN A 139 -3.07 -10.64 -7.85
C ASN A 139 -3.61 -11.92 -7.18
N LEU A 140 -4.89 -11.96 -6.78
CA LEU A 140 -5.53 -13.17 -6.27
C LEU A 140 -5.42 -14.33 -7.25
N TYR A 141 -5.78 -14.13 -8.52
CA TYR A 141 -5.64 -15.16 -9.55
C TYR A 141 -4.19 -15.65 -9.69
N LYS A 142 -3.20 -14.74 -9.71
CA LYS A 142 -1.77 -15.08 -9.84
C LYS A 142 -1.23 -15.87 -8.64
N THR A 143 -1.78 -15.65 -7.44
CA THR A 143 -1.38 -16.39 -6.23
C THR A 143 -2.00 -17.78 -6.12
N GLY A 144 -2.79 -18.19 -7.12
CA GLY A 144 -3.45 -19.50 -7.20
C GLY A 144 -4.97 -19.39 -7.20
N SER A 145 -5.63 -20.35 -7.85
CA SER A 145 -7.08 -20.40 -7.95
C SER A 145 -7.62 -21.53 -7.08
N ASN A 146 -8.44 -21.19 -6.09
CA ASN A 146 -9.18 -22.12 -5.24
C ASN A 146 -10.64 -21.68 -5.16
N ASP A 147 -11.47 -22.42 -4.44
CA ASP A 147 -12.90 -22.12 -4.29
C ASP A 147 -13.16 -20.72 -3.72
N GLU A 148 -12.30 -20.24 -2.82
CA GLU A 148 -12.38 -18.89 -2.27
C GLU A 148 -12.13 -17.82 -3.34
N THR A 149 -11.08 -17.96 -4.16
CA THR A 149 -10.81 -17.07 -5.30
C THR A 149 -12.03 -17.02 -6.22
N LEU A 150 -12.58 -18.18 -6.57
CA LEU A 150 -13.75 -18.28 -7.45
C LEU A 150 -14.98 -17.60 -6.84
N ASN A 151 -15.23 -17.79 -5.55
CA ASN A 151 -16.35 -17.15 -4.86
C ASN A 151 -16.20 -15.63 -4.81
N ILE A 152 -14.99 -15.11 -4.61
CA ILE A 152 -14.71 -13.67 -4.68
C ILE A 152 -14.97 -13.15 -6.09
N LEU A 153 -14.40 -13.79 -7.11
CA LEU A 153 -14.61 -13.37 -8.51
C LEU A 153 -16.10 -13.36 -8.87
N LYS A 154 -16.87 -14.36 -8.44
CA LYS A 154 -18.33 -14.42 -8.67
C LYS A 154 -19.06 -13.23 -8.05
N ARG A 155 -18.70 -12.78 -6.85
CA ARG A 155 -19.27 -11.58 -6.24
C ARG A 155 -18.99 -10.33 -7.07
N TYR A 156 -17.80 -10.23 -7.64
CA TYR A 156 -17.43 -9.09 -8.50
C TYR A 156 -18.07 -9.11 -9.89
N LEU A 157 -18.70 -10.21 -10.33
CA LEU A 157 -19.54 -10.20 -11.53
C LEU A 157 -20.77 -9.28 -11.38
N GLU A 158 -21.24 -9.12 -10.15
CA GLU A 158 -22.41 -8.29 -9.81
C GLU A 158 -22.02 -6.84 -9.49
N SER A 159 -20.73 -6.49 -9.64
CA SER A 159 -20.24 -5.12 -9.45
C SER A 159 -20.97 -4.13 -10.38
N PRO A 160 -21.41 -2.95 -9.88
CA PRO A 160 -21.97 -1.89 -10.71
C PRO A 160 -20.94 -1.27 -11.66
N TYR A 161 -19.64 -1.47 -11.39
CA TYR A 161 -18.55 -0.99 -12.23
C TYR A 161 -18.21 -2.02 -13.33
N GLU A 162 -18.45 -1.65 -14.59
CA GLU A 162 -18.31 -2.52 -15.77
C GLU A 162 -16.88 -3.08 -15.92
N ASP A 163 -15.87 -2.26 -15.72
CA ASP A 163 -14.46 -2.68 -15.84
C ASP A 163 -14.11 -3.79 -14.84
N LEU A 164 -14.71 -3.75 -13.65
CA LEU A 164 -14.47 -4.71 -12.58
C LEU A 164 -15.22 -6.02 -12.84
N SER A 165 -16.48 -5.94 -13.27
CA SER A 165 -17.27 -7.12 -13.64
C SER A 165 -16.69 -7.84 -14.86
N ASN A 166 -16.23 -7.10 -15.87
CA ASN A 166 -15.51 -7.64 -17.02
C ASN A 166 -14.20 -8.31 -16.62
N THR A 167 -13.42 -7.70 -15.70
CA THR A 167 -12.20 -8.31 -15.16
C THR A 167 -12.51 -9.64 -14.48
N ALA A 168 -13.52 -9.69 -13.61
CA ALA A 168 -13.93 -10.91 -12.92
C ALA A 168 -14.33 -12.02 -13.91
N LYS A 169 -15.11 -11.68 -14.95
CA LYS A 169 -15.52 -12.61 -16.00
C LYS A 169 -14.33 -13.22 -16.76
N ILE A 170 -13.35 -12.38 -17.13
CA ILE A 170 -12.12 -12.83 -17.80
C ILE A 170 -11.35 -13.82 -16.91
N LEU A 171 -11.20 -13.49 -15.62
CA LEU A 171 -10.46 -14.33 -14.68
C LEU A 171 -11.14 -15.69 -14.45
N ILE A 172 -12.47 -15.72 -14.29
CA ILE A 172 -13.23 -16.97 -14.17
C ILE A 172 -13.02 -17.85 -15.41
N GLN A 173 -13.12 -17.29 -16.61
CA GLN A 173 -12.90 -18.05 -17.85
C GLN A 173 -11.49 -18.63 -17.92
N LYS A 174 -10.47 -17.87 -17.48
CA LYS A 174 -9.09 -18.35 -17.42
C LYS A 174 -8.92 -19.53 -16.47
N ILE A 175 -9.58 -19.49 -15.31
CA ILE A 175 -9.54 -20.59 -14.34
C ILE A 175 -10.19 -21.85 -14.92
N ILE A 176 -11.37 -21.71 -15.54
CA ILE A 176 -12.08 -22.83 -16.15
C ILE A 176 -11.24 -23.48 -17.26
N ASN A 177 -10.55 -22.68 -18.07
CA ASN A 177 -9.74 -23.20 -19.19
C ASN A 177 -8.40 -23.83 -18.77
N GLN A 178 -8.01 -23.72 -17.49
CA GLN A 178 -6.80 -24.34 -16.95
C GLN A 178 -7.03 -25.72 -16.34
N HIS A 179 -8.30 -26.11 -16.18
CA HIS A 179 -8.74 -27.39 -15.63
C HIS A 179 -9.50 -28.18 -16.71
#